data_AF-A0A7R8XF68-F1
#
_entry.id   AF-A0A7R8XF68-F1
#
_cell.length_a   1.000
_cell.length_b   1.000
_cell.length_c   1.000
_cell.angle_alpha   90.00
_cell.angle_beta   90.00
_cell.angle_gamma   90.00
#
_symmetry.space_group_name_H-M   'P 1'
#
loop_
_entity.id
_entity.type
_entity.pdbx_description
1 polymer ?
#
loop_
_entity_poly.entity_id
_entity_poly.type
_entity_poly.pdbx_seq_one_letter_code
_entity_poly.pdbx_strand_id
1 'polypeptide(L)'
;MGVFVFSDVFTFTMIGIQKLVLIAKFAQQAERYDEMAAAMKVTETGVESSNEERNLLSVIYKYMAGARRSSLRVISSSDQKTEESEQKHVLAKEYKEKIVNELQDICFDVLDLLNKYLIPKSSNTESKVFYLTMKGGFNRYLAEVATGDSRLDVMEESLKA
;
A
#
# COMPACT_ATOMS: atom_id res chain seq x y z
N MET A 1 -10.41 -25.96 -38.88
CA MET A 1 -11.17 -24.88 -38.22
C MET A 1 -10.68 -24.81 -36.78
N GLY A 2 -9.70 -23.96 -36.45
CA GLY A 2 -9.11 -23.99 -35.10
C GLY A 2 -7.87 -23.13 -34.97
N VAL A 3 -8.04 -21.81 -34.92
CA VAL A 3 -6.98 -20.85 -34.50
C VAL A 3 -7.58 -19.70 -33.66
N PHE A 4 -8.78 -19.85 -33.09
CA PHE A 4 -9.58 -18.75 -32.51
C PHE A 4 -9.78 -18.79 -30.98
N VAL A 5 -8.81 -19.27 -30.19
CA VAL A 5 -9.05 -19.38 -28.72
C VAL A 5 -7.97 -18.72 -27.86
N PHE A 6 -6.74 -18.53 -28.34
CA PHE A 6 -5.69 -17.93 -27.50
C PHE A 6 -5.65 -16.39 -27.59
N SER A 7 -5.91 -15.82 -28.77
CA SER A 7 -5.91 -14.37 -28.96
C SER A 7 -7.09 -13.71 -28.24
N ASP A 8 -8.31 -14.25 -28.36
CA ASP A 8 -9.53 -13.63 -27.84
C ASP A 8 -9.62 -13.61 -26.31
N VAL A 9 -9.09 -14.63 -25.63
CA VAL A 9 -8.98 -14.63 -24.16
C VAL A 9 -7.98 -13.57 -23.70
N PHE A 10 -6.86 -13.42 -24.42
CA PHE A 10 -5.86 -12.41 -24.10
C PHE A 10 -6.38 -10.99 -24.32
N THR A 11 -7.09 -10.72 -25.43
CA THR A 11 -7.75 -9.42 -25.66
C THR A 11 -8.84 -9.15 -24.62
N PHE A 12 -9.66 -10.14 -24.26
CA PHE A 12 -10.71 -9.96 -23.25
C PHE A 12 -10.14 -9.62 -21.87
N THR A 13 -9.04 -10.30 -21.49
CA THR A 13 -8.35 -10.03 -20.22
C THR A 13 -7.70 -8.65 -20.23
N MET A 14 -7.05 -8.25 -21.32
CA MET A 14 -6.44 -6.92 -21.48
C MET A 14 -7.47 -5.78 -21.46
N ILE A 15 -8.66 -5.98 -22.04
CA ILE A 15 -9.78 -5.02 -21.97
C ILE A 15 -10.27 -4.88 -20.51
N GLY A 16 -10.29 -5.98 -19.76
CA GLY A 16 -10.61 -5.97 -18.32
C GLY A 16 -9.61 -5.15 -17.50
N ILE A 17 -8.31 -5.32 -17.75
CA ILE A 17 -7.23 -4.60 -17.07
C ILE A 17 -7.34 -3.10 -17.32
N GLN A 18 -7.52 -2.67 -18.57
CA GLN A 18 -7.66 -1.25 -18.91
C GLN A 18 -8.89 -0.60 -18.26
N LYS A 19 -10.01 -1.34 -18.16
CA LYS A 19 -11.20 -0.87 -17.46
C LYS A 19 -10.93 -0.66 -15.97
N LEU A 20 -10.21 -1.58 -15.32
CA LEU A 20 -9.83 -1.47 -13.91
C LEU A 20 -8.90 -0.27 -13.67
N VAL A 21 -7.91 -0.04 -14.54
CA VAL A 21 -7.03 1.13 -14.48
C VAL A 21 -7.82 2.43 -14.62
N LEU A 22 -8.81 2.47 -15.52
CA LEU A 22 -9.67 3.64 -15.68
C LEU A 22 -10.57 3.88 -14.46
N ILE A 23 -11.14 2.82 -13.88
CA ILE A 23 -11.90 2.90 -12.62
C ILE A 23 -11.01 3.42 -11.49
N ALA A 24 -9.76 2.95 -11.41
CA ALA A 24 -8.80 3.45 -10.42
C ALA A 24 -8.52 4.95 -10.59
N LYS A 25 -8.42 5.46 -11.83
CA LYS A 25 -8.27 6.91 -12.07
C LYS A 25 -9.50 7.72 -11.62
N PHE A 26 -10.71 7.23 -11.89
CA PHE A 26 -11.92 7.91 -11.41
C PHE A 26 -12.02 7.86 -9.89
N ALA A 27 -11.70 6.72 -9.27
CA ALA A 27 -11.64 6.57 -7.83
C ALA A 27 -10.60 7.51 -7.20
N GLN A 28 -9.45 7.72 -7.87
CA GLN A 28 -8.44 8.70 -7.46
C GLN A 28 -9.01 10.12 -7.43
N GLN A 29 -9.69 10.54 -8.50
CA GLN A 29 -10.30 11.87 -8.60
C GLN A 29 -11.43 12.08 -7.59
N ALA A 30 -12.10 11.00 -7.21
CA ALA A 30 -13.17 11.01 -6.22
C ALA A 30 -12.67 10.81 -4.78
N GLU A 31 -11.36 10.70 -4.56
CA GLU A 31 -10.75 10.40 -3.25
C GLU A 31 -11.28 9.08 -2.61
N ARG A 32 -11.71 8.12 -3.43
CA ARG A 32 -12.25 6.82 -2.99
C ARG A 32 -11.19 5.73 -3.07
N TYR A 33 -10.22 5.81 -2.18
CA TYR A 33 -9.03 4.94 -2.19
C TYR A 33 -9.33 3.45 -1.95
N ASP A 34 -10.41 3.13 -1.23
CA ASP A 34 -10.84 1.74 -1.03
C ASP A 34 -11.26 1.07 -2.34
N GLU A 35 -11.99 1.82 -3.20
CA GLU A 35 -12.38 1.35 -4.53
C GLU A 35 -11.19 1.32 -5.49
N MET A 36 -10.28 2.28 -5.33
CA MET A 36 -9.03 2.32 -6.10
C MET A 36 -8.15 1.10 -5.78
N ALA A 37 -8.03 0.72 -4.51
CA ALA A 37 -7.29 -0.47 -4.06
C ALA A 37 -7.94 -1.76 -4.58
N ALA A 38 -9.28 -1.85 -4.55
CA ALA A 38 -10.01 -2.98 -5.11
C ALA A 38 -9.79 -3.13 -6.62
N ALA A 39 -9.77 -2.01 -7.36
CA ALA A 39 -9.50 -2.00 -8.79
C ALA A 39 -8.05 -2.38 -9.13
N MET A 40 -7.09 -2.04 -8.27
CA MET A 40 -5.66 -2.31 -8.48
C MET A 40 -5.21 -3.73 -8.09
N LYS A 41 -6.12 -4.60 -7.61
CA LYS A 41 -5.87 -6.06 -7.46
C LYS A 41 -5.54 -6.76 -8.78
N VAL A 42 -5.66 -6.06 -9.90
CA VAL A 42 -5.18 -6.50 -11.21
C VAL A 42 -3.71 -6.94 -11.21
N THR A 43 -2.90 -6.42 -10.28
CA THR A 43 -1.49 -6.79 -10.10
C THR A 43 -1.26 -8.25 -9.66
N GLU A 44 -2.29 -8.91 -9.13
CA GLU A 44 -2.26 -10.34 -8.77
C GLU A 44 -2.43 -11.26 -9.99
N THR A 45 -2.95 -10.75 -11.12
CA THR A 45 -3.35 -11.55 -12.31
C THR A 45 -2.20 -12.12 -13.15
N GLY A 46 -0.95 -12.05 -12.67
CA GLY A 46 0.19 -12.66 -13.35
C GLY A 46 0.86 -11.81 -14.44
N VAL A 47 0.21 -10.77 -14.93
CA VAL A 47 0.73 -9.87 -16.00
C VAL A 47 1.70 -8.84 -15.41
N GLU A 48 2.79 -8.52 -16.14
CA GLU A 48 3.73 -7.47 -15.74
C GLU A 48 3.04 -6.11 -15.76
N SER A 49 3.13 -5.37 -14.63
CA SER A 49 2.43 -4.10 -14.49
C SER A 49 3.02 -3.01 -15.39
N SER A 50 2.14 -2.33 -16.12
CA SER A 50 2.52 -1.18 -16.93
C SER A 50 3.06 -0.04 -16.06
N ASN A 51 3.79 0.90 -16.66
CA ASN A 51 4.29 2.07 -15.91
C ASN A 51 3.15 2.89 -15.28
N GLU A 52 2.01 2.95 -15.97
CA GLU A 52 0.81 3.64 -15.49
C GLU A 52 0.18 2.95 -14.28
N GLU A 53 0.03 1.62 -14.32
CA GLU A 53 -0.45 0.82 -13.19
C GLU A 53 0.47 0.95 -11.98
N ARG A 54 1.78 0.90 -12.18
CA ARG A 54 2.77 1.07 -11.11
C ARG A 54 2.66 2.41 -10.42
N ASN A 55 2.50 3.48 -11.21
CA ASN A 55 2.34 4.82 -10.67
C ASN A 55 1.04 4.94 -9.87
N LEU A 56 -0.09 4.46 -10.40
CA LEU A 56 -1.37 4.46 -9.70
C LEU A 56 -1.30 3.69 -8.39
N LEU A 57 -0.70 2.50 -8.40
CA LEU A 57 -0.49 1.69 -7.20
C LEU A 57 0.30 2.45 -6.13
N SER A 58 1.39 3.10 -6.56
CA SER A 58 2.23 3.87 -5.64
C SER A 58 1.48 5.07 -5.03
N VAL A 59 0.63 5.73 -5.81
CA VAL A 59 -0.15 6.89 -5.36
C VAL A 59 -1.16 6.47 -4.29
N ILE A 60 -1.88 5.36 -4.50
CA ILE A 60 -2.88 4.84 -3.55
C ILE A 60 -2.24 4.54 -2.21
N TYR A 61 -1.22 3.67 -2.20
CA TYR A 61 -0.66 3.21 -0.95
C TYR A 61 0.09 4.32 -0.20
N LYS A 62 0.73 5.25 -0.94
CA LYS A 62 1.31 6.46 -0.32
C LYS A 62 0.24 7.34 0.31
N TYR A 63 -0.91 7.49 -0.34
CA TYR A 63 -2.03 8.24 0.22
C TYR A 63 -2.60 7.55 1.47
N MET A 64 -2.92 6.25 1.40
CA MET A 64 -3.50 5.51 2.51
C MET A 64 -2.59 5.55 3.75
N ALA A 65 -1.30 5.26 3.57
CA ALA A 65 -0.32 5.37 4.64
C ALA A 65 -0.16 6.81 5.13
N GLY A 66 -0.16 7.79 4.22
CA GLY A 66 -0.06 9.22 4.55
C GLY A 66 -1.24 9.73 5.39
N ALA A 67 -2.47 9.32 5.05
CA ALA A 67 -3.68 9.66 5.79
C ALA A 67 -3.59 9.12 7.23
N ARG A 68 -3.22 7.85 7.41
CA ARG A 68 -3.06 7.24 8.74
C ARG A 68 -1.94 7.88 9.56
N ARG A 69 -0.79 8.19 8.94
CA ARG A 69 0.30 8.92 9.60
C ARG A 69 -0.12 10.33 10.03
N SER A 70 -0.92 11.03 9.21
CA SER A 70 -1.47 12.34 9.57
C SER A 70 -2.42 12.24 10.75
N SER A 71 -3.37 11.28 10.72
CA SER A 71 -4.27 11.01 11.84
C SER A 71 -3.51 10.67 13.13
N LEU A 72 -2.48 9.83 13.04
CA LEU A 72 -1.65 9.44 14.18
C LEU A 72 -0.94 10.64 14.82
N ARG A 73 -0.44 11.58 14.00
CA ARG A 73 0.20 12.81 14.48
C ARG A 73 -0.81 13.73 15.19
N VAL A 74 -2.01 13.88 14.65
CA VAL A 74 -3.07 14.70 15.26
C VAL A 74 -3.41 14.16 16.65
N ILE A 75 -3.69 12.85 16.77
CA ILE A 75 -4.03 12.21 18.05
C ILE A 75 -2.87 12.28 19.04
N SER A 76 -1.63 12.06 18.59
CA SER A 76 -0.45 12.18 19.46
C SER A 76 -0.23 13.62 19.95
N SER A 77 -0.62 14.62 19.17
CA SER A 77 -0.49 16.04 19.56
C SER A 77 -1.61 16.54 20.47
N SER A 78 -2.80 15.92 20.42
CA SER A 78 -3.90 16.22 21.36
C SER A 78 -3.64 15.63 22.74
N ASP A 79 -2.91 14.52 22.83
CA ASP A 79 -2.55 13.85 24.08
C ASP A 79 -1.56 14.67 24.93
N GLN A 80 -0.70 15.48 24.28
CA GLN A 80 0.32 16.30 24.95
C GLN A 80 -0.20 17.64 25.51
N LYS A 81 -1.42 18.06 25.14
CA LYS A 81 -1.89 19.44 25.37
C LYS A 81 -2.86 19.59 26.53
N THR A 82 -3.21 18.52 27.25
CA THR A 82 -4.34 18.61 28.19
C THR A 82 -4.08 17.90 29.51
N GLU A 83 -4.27 18.64 30.61
CA GLU A 83 -4.54 18.12 31.97
C GLU A 83 -5.94 17.48 32.00
N GLU A 84 -6.23 16.57 31.07
CA GLU A 84 -7.55 15.95 30.92
C GLU A 84 -7.69 14.68 31.75
N SER A 85 -8.95 14.39 32.13
CA SER A 85 -9.34 13.21 32.90
C SER A 85 -8.68 11.93 32.37
N GLU A 86 -8.20 11.09 33.28
CA GLU A 86 -7.53 9.80 33.02
C GLU A 86 -8.27 8.93 31.97
N GLN A 87 -9.60 9.01 31.93
CA GLN A 87 -10.45 8.33 30.93
C GLN A 87 -10.21 8.79 29.48
N LYS A 88 -9.99 10.08 29.23
CA LYS A 88 -9.71 10.60 27.87
C LYS A 88 -8.34 10.13 27.37
N HIS A 89 -7.36 10.06 28.26
CA HIS A 89 -6.02 9.56 27.94
C HIS A 89 -6.06 8.06 27.58
N VAL A 90 -6.85 7.24 28.31
CA VAL A 90 -7.06 5.83 27.96
C VAL A 90 -7.70 5.69 26.57
N LEU A 91 -8.77 6.43 26.29
CA LEU A 91 -9.45 6.39 24.98
C LEU A 91 -8.55 6.87 23.83
N ALA A 92 -7.75 7.91 24.06
CA ALA A 92 -6.79 8.41 23.07
C ALA A 92 -5.73 7.36 22.74
N LYS A 93 -5.23 6.64 23.76
CA LYS A 93 -4.26 5.56 23.59
C LYS A 93 -4.85 4.38 22.81
N GLU A 94 -6.05 3.92 23.14
CA GLU A 94 -6.74 2.85 22.40
C GLU A 94 -6.95 3.22 20.93
N TYR A 95 -7.39 4.45 20.67
CA TYR A 95 -7.58 4.92 19.30
C TYR A 95 -6.26 5.07 18.53
N LYS A 96 -5.18 5.45 19.22
CA LYS A 96 -3.83 5.49 18.66
C LYS A 96 -3.37 4.09 18.24
N GLU A 97 -3.55 3.09 19.10
CA GLU A 97 -3.22 1.69 18.79
C GLU A 97 -4.02 1.18 17.59
N LYS A 98 -5.30 1.53 17.48
CA LYS A 98 -6.11 1.20 16.30
C LYS A 98 -5.51 1.79 15.01
N ILE A 99 -5.13 3.07 15.00
CA ILE A 99 -4.51 3.71 13.83
C ILE A 99 -3.16 3.06 13.48
N VAL A 100 -2.38 2.69 14.49
CA VAL A 100 -1.10 1.98 14.31
C VAL A 100 -1.32 0.63 13.63
N ASN A 101 -2.28 -0.16 14.11
CA ASN A 101 -2.61 -1.46 13.50
C ASN A 101 -3.05 -1.28 12.04
N GLU A 102 -3.95 -0.32 11.76
CA GLU A 102 -4.38 -0.04 10.37
C GLU A 102 -3.20 0.38 9.47
N LEU A 103 -2.24 1.15 9.98
CA LEU A 103 -1.04 1.51 9.23
C LEU A 103 -0.12 0.31 9.00
N GLN A 104 0.02 -0.56 10.00
CA GLN A 104 0.81 -1.80 9.88
C GLN A 104 0.20 -2.73 8.83
N ASP A 105 -1.11 -2.94 8.85
CA ASP A 105 -1.83 -3.76 7.88
C ASP A 105 -1.60 -3.25 6.45
N ILE A 106 -1.75 -1.93 6.23
CA ILE A 106 -1.47 -1.30 4.92
C ILE A 106 -0.01 -1.55 4.49
N CYS A 107 0.94 -1.43 5.41
CA CYS A 107 2.35 -1.65 5.08
C CYS A 107 2.62 -3.13 4.73
N PHE A 108 2.07 -4.07 5.50
CA PHE A 108 2.23 -5.50 5.24
C PHE A 108 1.59 -5.91 3.92
N ASP A 109 0.38 -5.44 3.61
CA ASP A 109 -0.29 -5.69 2.34
C ASP A 109 0.58 -5.25 1.14
N VAL A 110 1.19 -4.07 1.23
CA VAL A 110 2.09 -3.56 0.18
C VAL A 110 3.37 -4.38 0.08
N LEU A 111 3.99 -4.70 1.20
CA LEU A 111 5.22 -5.48 1.23
C LEU A 111 4.99 -6.88 0.66
N ASP A 112 3.85 -7.49 0.97
CA ASP A 112 3.46 -8.79 0.43
C ASP A 112 3.23 -8.71 -1.07
N LEU A 113 2.53 -7.68 -1.54
CA LEU A 113 2.33 -7.43 -2.97
C LEU A 113 3.66 -7.24 -3.72
N LEU A 114 4.57 -6.46 -3.14
CA LEU A 114 5.89 -6.19 -3.70
C LEU A 114 6.73 -7.47 -3.78
N ASN A 115 6.81 -8.24 -2.69
CA ASN A 115 7.64 -9.44 -2.61
C ASN A 115 7.09 -10.61 -3.42
N LYS A 116 5.77 -10.83 -3.43
CA LYS A 116 5.15 -11.98 -4.13
C LYS A 116 4.95 -11.75 -5.61
N TYR A 117 4.58 -10.53 -6.02
CA TYR A 117 4.13 -10.28 -7.38
C TYR A 117 5.01 -9.28 -8.13
N LEU A 118 5.30 -8.11 -7.56
CA LEU A 118 5.85 -7.01 -8.35
C LEU A 118 7.36 -7.10 -8.58
N ILE A 119 8.14 -7.38 -7.54
CA ILE A 119 9.60 -7.52 -7.64
C ILE A 119 9.99 -8.75 -8.49
N PRO A 120 9.43 -9.96 -8.26
CA PRO A 120 9.82 -11.15 -9.03
C PRO A 120 9.45 -11.06 -10.51
N LYS A 121 8.34 -10.38 -10.84
CA LYS A 121 7.87 -10.26 -12.23
C LYS A 121 8.53 -9.12 -13.00
N SER A 122 9.13 -8.15 -12.33
CA SER A 122 9.75 -7.03 -13.01
C SER A 122 10.96 -7.48 -13.82
N SER A 123 10.90 -7.29 -15.14
CA SER A 123 11.99 -7.64 -16.06
C SER A 123 13.00 -6.50 -16.18
N ASN A 124 12.52 -5.26 -16.13
CA ASN A 124 13.31 -4.05 -16.28
C ASN A 124 13.93 -3.58 -14.94
N THR A 125 15.22 -3.22 -14.97
CA THR A 125 15.98 -2.64 -13.86
C THR A 125 15.31 -1.40 -13.26
N GLU A 126 14.75 -0.51 -14.08
CA GLU A 126 14.06 0.69 -13.61
C GLU A 126 12.83 0.34 -12.76
N SER A 127 12.07 -0.66 -13.19
CA SER A 127 10.91 -1.20 -12.46
C SER A 127 11.33 -1.83 -11.13
N LYS A 128 12.43 -2.59 -11.11
CA LYS A 128 12.99 -3.17 -9.88
C LYS A 128 13.37 -2.08 -8.88
N VAL A 129 14.12 -1.06 -9.33
CA VAL A 129 14.54 0.05 -8.47
C VAL A 129 13.34 0.80 -7.92
N PHE A 130 12.30 1.02 -8.73
CA PHE A 130 11.05 1.63 -8.28
C PHE A 130 10.39 0.84 -7.14
N TYR A 131 10.25 -0.48 -7.31
CA TYR A 131 9.63 -1.35 -6.31
C TYR A 131 10.47 -1.50 -5.04
N LEU A 132 11.81 -1.58 -5.16
CA LEU A 132 12.71 -1.61 -4.01
C LEU A 132 12.68 -0.30 -3.22
N THR A 133 12.64 0.84 -3.92
CA THR A 133 12.46 2.16 -3.28
C THR A 133 11.14 2.23 -2.52
N MET A 134 10.07 1.68 -3.10
CA MET A 134 8.77 1.60 -2.46
C MET A 134 8.83 0.70 -1.21
N LYS A 135 9.44 -0.49 -1.32
CA LYS A 135 9.65 -1.42 -0.20
C LYS A 135 10.36 -0.75 0.97
N GLY A 136 11.46 -0.05 0.73
CA GLY A 136 12.19 0.70 1.76
C GLY A 136 11.33 1.79 2.42
N GLY A 137 10.47 2.46 1.65
CA GLY A 137 9.53 3.46 2.17
C GLY A 137 8.52 2.88 3.17
N PHE A 138 7.93 1.72 2.87
CA PHE A 138 6.97 1.06 3.76
C PHE A 138 7.63 0.40 4.98
N ASN A 139 8.80 -0.20 4.79
CA ASN A 139 9.62 -0.69 5.91
C ASN A 139 9.98 0.44 6.89
N ARG A 140 10.30 1.62 6.38
CA ARG A 140 10.50 2.81 7.21
C ARG A 140 9.25 3.21 7.99
N TYR A 141 8.07 3.13 7.38
CA TYR A 141 6.81 3.42 8.09
C TYR A 141 6.51 2.40 9.19
N LEU A 142 6.78 1.11 8.96
CA LEU A 142 6.70 0.10 10.03
C LEU A 142 7.68 0.42 11.17
N ALA A 143 8.92 0.82 10.85
CA ALA A 143 9.92 1.16 11.87
C ALA A 143 9.53 2.40 12.70
N GLU A 144 8.78 3.36 12.11
CA GLU A 144 8.27 4.54 12.83
C GLU A 144 7.22 4.19 13.90
N VAL A 145 6.46 3.11 13.69
CA VAL A 145 5.37 2.70 14.60
C VAL A 145 5.69 1.47 15.46
N ALA A 146 6.73 0.71 15.11
CA ALA A 146 7.18 -0.43 15.86
C ALA A 146 7.63 -0.04 17.28
N THR A 147 7.15 -0.79 18.28
CA THR A 147 7.51 -0.63 19.69
C THR A 147 8.07 -1.95 20.24
N GLY A 148 9.06 -1.87 21.14
CA GLY A 148 9.72 -3.05 21.72
C GLY A 148 10.52 -3.87 20.70
N ASP A 149 10.47 -5.20 20.81
CA ASP A 149 11.25 -6.16 20.00
C ASP A 149 10.90 -6.12 18.50
N SER A 150 9.64 -5.77 18.15
CA SER A 150 9.19 -5.62 16.75
C SER A 150 10.00 -4.59 15.95
N ARG A 151 10.65 -3.64 16.64
CA ARG A 151 11.48 -2.62 16.00
C ARG A 151 12.78 -3.20 15.47
N LEU A 152 13.35 -4.21 16.12
CA LEU A 152 14.62 -4.82 15.70
C LEU A 152 14.44 -5.63 14.41
N ASP A 153 13.38 -6.43 14.34
CA ASP A 153 13.07 -7.23 13.15
C ASP A 153 12.78 -6.35 11.93
N VAL A 154 11.98 -5.29 12.11
CA VAL A 154 11.67 -4.33 11.03
C VAL A 154 12.90 -3.52 10.62
N MET A 155 13.81 -3.18 11.54
CA MET A 155 15.07 -2.51 11.21
C MET A 155 15.99 -3.41 10.40
N GLU A 156 16.08 -4.70 10.74
CA GLU A 156 16.89 -5.65 10.00
C GLU A 156 16.34 -5.90 8.59
N GLU A 157 15.02 -5.93 8.43
CA GLU A 157 14.36 -6.09 7.13
C GLU A 157 14.41 -4.81 6.28
N SER A 158 14.46 -3.63 6.92
CA SER A 158 14.75 -2.34 6.28
C SER A 158 16.16 -2.28 5.71
N LEU A 159 17.14 -2.88 6.39
CA LEU A 159 18.55 -2.89 5.97
C LEU A 159 18.85 -3.89 4.84
N LYS A 160 17.99 -4.90 4.66
CA LYS A 160 18.12 -5.94 3.61
C LYS A 160 17.45 -5.56 2.29
N ALA A 161 16.64 -4.49 2.28
CA ALA A 161 15.96 -3.97 1.10
C ALA A 161 16.85 -2.98 0.33
#